data_AF-A0A699IJL2-F1
#
_entry.id   AF-A0A699IJL2-F1
#
_cell.length_a   1.000
_cell.length_b   1.000
_cell.length_c   1.000
_cell.angle_alpha   90.00
_cell.angle_beta   90.00
_cell.angle_gamma   90.00
#
_symmetry.space_group_name_H-M   'P 1'
#
loop_
_entity.id
_entity.type
_entity.pdbx_description
1 polymer ?
#
loop_
_entity_poly.entity_id
_entity_poly.type
_entity_poly.pdbx_seq_one_letter_code
_entity_poly.pdbx_strand_id
1 'polypeptide(L)'
;MVGNSQNNTPPLVTEEITSNNPLFLYQTDHPGLILISKKLTGLDNYSSWKRSIMIALNAKNKMKLVTGAFPKPSVESESRPI
;
A
#
# COMPACT_ATOMS: atom_id res chain seq x y z
N MET A 1 -28.16 25.66 27.34
CA MET A 1 -27.56 26.12 26.07
C MET A 1 -26.16 26.59 26.40
N VAL A 2 -25.06 26.04 25.90
CA VAL A 2 -24.80 25.33 24.64
C VAL A 2 -23.68 24.32 24.90
N GLY A 3 -23.80 23.12 24.32
CA GLY A 3 -22.77 22.07 24.40
C GLY A 3 -21.56 22.43 23.54
N ASN A 4 -20.36 22.23 24.08
CA ASN A 4 -19.13 22.38 23.34
C ASN A 4 -18.78 21.03 22.68
N SER A 5 -19.19 20.88 21.42
CA SER A 5 -18.74 19.79 20.57
C SER A 5 -17.26 20.02 20.25
N GLN A 6 -16.40 19.15 20.76
CA GLN A 6 -15.04 19.00 20.23
C GLN A 6 -15.18 18.44 18.81
N ASN A 7 -15.09 19.32 17.82
CA ASN A 7 -15.06 18.94 16.41
C ASN A 7 -13.71 18.28 16.14
N ASN A 8 -13.66 16.95 16.29
CA ASN A 8 -12.53 16.13 15.87
C ASN A 8 -12.50 16.08 14.34
N THR A 9 -11.99 17.13 13.71
CA THR A 9 -11.62 17.09 12.30
C THR A 9 -10.45 16.13 12.17
N PRO A 10 -10.53 15.05 11.37
CA PRO A 10 -9.33 14.27 11.05
C PRO A 10 -8.33 15.25 10.44
N PRO A 11 -7.05 15.24 10.85
CA PRO A 11 -6.08 16.10 10.22
C PRO A 11 -6.07 15.76 8.72
N LEU A 12 -6.38 16.76 7.89
CA LEU A 12 -6.12 16.72 6.46
C LEU A 12 -4.60 16.74 6.32
N VAL A 13 -3.96 15.60 6.57
CA VAL A 13 -2.54 15.41 6.32
C VAL A 13 -2.44 15.24 4.81
N THR A 14 -2.18 16.34 4.10
CA THR A 14 -1.53 16.29 2.80
C THR A 14 -0.13 15.72 3.03
N GLU A 15 -0.05 14.40 3.26
CA GLU A 15 1.23 13.70 3.26
C GLU A 15 1.78 13.87 1.86
N GLU A 16 2.88 14.60 1.72
CA GLU A 16 3.62 14.61 0.46
C GLU A 16 3.90 13.16 0.05
N ILE A 17 3.47 12.79 -1.15
CA ILE A 17 3.72 11.46 -1.71
C ILE A 17 5.20 11.43 -2.12
N THR A 18 6.06 11.19 -1.14
CA THR A 18 7.51 10.99 -1.34
C THR A 18 7.79 9.54 -1.75
N SER A 19 9.02 9.24 -2.16
CA SER A 19 9.44 7.90 -2.56
C SER A 19 9.27 6.81 -1.48
N ASN A 20 9.10 7.19 -0.22
CA ASN A 20 8.84 6.27 0.89
C ASN A 20 7.34 6.03 1.14
N ASN A 21 6.47 6.78 0.47
CA ASN A 21 5.03 6.61 0.60
C ASN A 21 4.58 5.32 -0.12
N PRO A 22 3.79 4.44 0.51
CA PRO A 22 3.28 3.22 -0.12
C PRO A 22 2.45 3.44 -1.40
N LEU A 23 1.90 4.64 -1.58
CA LEU A 23 1.13 5.05 -2.76
C LEU A 23 1.98 5.72 -3.85
N PHE A 24 3.30 5.87 -3.64
CA PHE A 24 4.19 6.40 -4.66
C PHE A 24 4.34 5.43 -5.82
N LEU A 25 4.07 5.91 -7.04
CA LEU A 25 4.24 5.14 -8.26
C LEU A 25 5.61 5.43 -8.87
N TYR A 26 6.46 4.41 -8.99
CA TYR A 26 7.74 4.57 -9.68
C TYR A 26 7.54 4.58 -11.20
N GLN A 27 8.39 5.28 -11.95
CA GLN A 27 8.36 5.27 -13.42
C GLN A 27 8.48 3.85 -14.03
N THR A 28 9.07 2.92 -13.28
CA THR A 28 9.23 1.51 -13.65
C THR A 28 8.03 0.63 -13.27
N ASP A 29 6.98 1.19 -12.66
CA ASP A 29 5.76 0.47 -12.37
C ASP A 29 4.87 0.40 -13.61
N HIS A 30 4.61 -0.81 -14.08
CA HIS A 30 3.69 -1.08 -15.18
C HIS A 30 2.99 -2.44 -14.98
N PRO A 31 1.85 -2.69 -15.64
CA PRO A 31 1.08 -3.93 -15.45
C PRO A 31 1.84 -5.22 -15.80
N GLY A 32 2.83 -5.12 -16.70
CA GLY A 32 3.69 -6.24 -17.10
C GLY A 32 4.90 -6.49 -16.18
N LEU A 33 5.00 -5.80 -15.04
CA LEU A 33 6.15 -5.93 -14.15
C LEU A 33 6.19 -7.32 -13.51
N ILE A 34 7.24 -8.07 -13.80
CA ILE A 34 7.52 -9.36 -13.16
C ILE A 34 8.26 -9.08 -11.85
N LEU A 35 7.59 -9.26 -10.71
CA LEU A 35 8.19 -9.05 -9.38
C LEU A 35 9.26 -10.09 -9.06
N ILE A 36 9.02 -11.36 -9.41
CA ILE A 36 9.99 -12.45 -9.32
C ILE A 36 9.80 -13.40 -10.51
N SER A 37 10.89 -13.91 -11.07
CA SER A 37 10.83 -14.86 -12.19
C SER A 37 10.50 -16.29 -11.75
N LYS A 38 10.75 -16.62 -10.47
CA LYS A 38 10.52 -17.96 -9.92
C LYS A 38 9.02 -18.20 -9.74
N LYS A 39 8.47 -19.22 -10.41
CA LYS A 39 7.07 -19.63 -10.26
C LYS A 39 6.86 -20.40 -8.95
N LEU A 40 5.68 -20.25 -8.35
CA LEU A 40 5.24 -21.11 -7.25
C LEU A 40 4.81 -22.46 -7.85
N THR A 41 5.49 -23.54 -7.47
CA THR A 41 5.23 -24.89 -7.99
C THR A 41 4.60 -25.80 -6.95
N GLY A 42 4.78 -25.51 -5.66
CA GLY A 42 4.23 -26.32 -4.60
C GLY A 42 4.87 -26.01 -3.24
N LEU A 43 4.65 -26.93 -2.30
CA LEU A 43 5.17 -26.83 -0.94
C LEU A 43 6.71 -26.84 -0.91
N ASP A 44 7.33 -27.53 -1.87
CA ASP A 44 8.78 -27.67 -2.06
C ASP A 44 9.48 -26.33 -2.24
N ASN A 45 8.83 -25.37 -2.91
CA ASN A 45 9.44 -24.09 -3.25
C ASN A 45 8.77 -22.88 -2.58
N TYR A 46 7.69 -23.10 -1.83
CA TYR A 46 6.91 -22.04 -1.18
C TYR A 46 7.75 -21.15 -0.27
N SER A 47 8.59 -21.70 0.60
CA SER A 47 9.39 -20.91 1.55
C SER A 47 10.33 -19.94 0.85
N SER A 48 11.05 -20.41 -0.17
CA SER A 48 11.93 -19.56 -0.98
C SER A 48 11.13 -18.55 -1.80
N TRP A 49 10.03 -18.98 -2.41
CA TRP A 49 9.16 -18.13 -3.23
C TRP A 49 8.55 -16.99 -2.39
N LYS A 50 7.99 -17.31 -1.22
CA LYS A 50 7.45 -16.34 -0.26
C LYS A 50 8.50 -15.31 0.14
N ARG A 51 9.71 -15.75 0.49
CA ARG A 51 10.82 -14.85 0.82
C ARG A 51 11.15 -13.91 -0.34
N SER A 52 11.24 -14.43 -1.56
CA SER A 52 11.52 -13.61 -2.75
C SER A 52 10.42 -12.57 -3.01
N ILE A 53 9.14 -12.94 -2.91
CA ILE A 53 8.01 -11.99 -3.02
C ILE A 53 8.11 -10.90 -1.94
N MET A 54 8.35 -11.27 -0.69
CA MET A 54 8.44 -10.30 0.40
C MET A 54 9.59 -9.30 0.18
N ILE A 55 10.74 -9.74 -0.30
CA ILE A 55 11.87 -8.85 -0.61
C ILE A 55 11.51 -7.89 -1.75
N ALA A 56 10.94 -8.41 -2.85
CA ALA A 56 10.57 -7.59 -4.01
C ALA A 56 9.51 -6.54 -3.67
N LEU A 57 8.51 -6.89 -2.85
CA LEU A 57 7.48 -5.95 -2.40
C LEU A 57 8.02 -4.89 -1.43
N ASN A 58 8.90 -5.28 -0.50
CA ASN A 58 9.54 -4.34 0.42
C ASN A 58 10.43 -3.34 -0.31
N ALA A 59 11.20 -3.78 -1.31
CA ALA A 59 12.03 -2.90 -2.12
C ALA A 59 11.23 -1.81 -2.86
N LYS A 60 9.92 -2.01 -3.03
CA LYS A 60 9.00 -1.07 -3.70
C LYS A 60 8.01 -0.40 -2.74
N ASN A 61 8.17 -0.57 -1.42
CA ASN A 61 7.25 -0.08 -0.38
C ASN A 61 5.80 -0.58 -0.50
N LYS A 62 5.57 -1.70 -1.20
CA LYS A 62 4.21 -2.24 -1.47
C LYS A 62 3.74 -3.27 -0.46
N MET A 63 4.59 -3.63 0.51
CA MET A 63 4.26 -4.66 1.51
C MET A 63 3.05 -4.26 2.36
N LYS A 64 2.96 -2.99 2.76
CA LYS A 64 1.85 -2.49 3.59
C LYS A 64 0.50 -2.53 2.87
N LEU A 65 0.50 -2.48 1.53
CA LEU A 65 -0.71 -2.64 0.72
C LEU A 65 -1.17 -4.09 0.72
N VAL A 66 -0.25 -5.03 0.49
CA VAL A 66 -0.56 -6.47 0.44
C VAL A 66 -1.00 -7.01 1.80
N THR A 67 -0.41 -6.53 2.89
CA THR A 67 -0.79 -6.95 4.25
C THR A 67 -2.01 -6.21 4.80
N GLY A 68 -2.50 -5.17 4.11
CA GLY A 68 -3.57 -4.30 4.61
C GLY A 68 -3.16 -3.42 5.80
N ALA A 69 -1.86 -3.35 6.11
CA ALA A 69 -1.34 -2.48 7.16
C ALA A 69 -1.46 -0.99 6.77
N PHE A 70 -1.55 -0.68 5.48
CA PHE A 70 -1.91 0.64 5.00
C PHE A 70 -3.44 0.75 4.90
N PRO A 71 -4.07 1.69 5.62
CA PRO A 71 -5.52 1.78 5.67
C PRO A 71 -6.08 2.17 4.30
N LYS A 72 -7.20 1.52 3.93
CA LYS A 72 -7.99 1.96 2.79
C LYS A 72 -8.56 3.35 3.09
N PRO A 73 -8.57 4.29 2.13
CA PRO A 73 -9.28 5.56 2.31
C PRO A 73 -10.76 5.30 2.64
N SER A 74 -11.34 6.16 3.50
CA SER A 74 -12.75 6.06 3.89
C SER A 74 -13.65 6.27 2.67
N VAL A 75 -14.87 5.74 2.71
CA VAL A 75 -15.81 5.89 1.58
C VAL A 75 -16.30 7.34 1.43
N GLU A 76 -16.15 8.13 2.48
CA GLU A 76 -16.44 9.56 2.57
C GLU A 76 -15.25 10.44 2.15
N SER A 77 -14.10 9.86 1.79
CA SER A 77 -12.98 10.66 1.28
C SER A 77 -13.38 11.31 -0.05
N GLU A 78 -13.33 12.64 -0.13
CA GLU A 78 -13.71 13.46 -1.29
C GLU A 78 -12.96 13.12 -2.60
N SER A 79 -11.94 12.28 -2.55
CA SER A 79 -11.07 11.89 -3.66
C SER A 79 -11.45 10.59 -4.37
N ARG A 80 -12.66 10.05 -4.15
CA ARG A 80 -13.13 8.85 -4.86
C ARG A 80 -13.76 9.26 -6.21
N PRO A 81 -13.20 8.87 -7.37
CA PRO A 81 -13.89 9.07 -8.63
C PRO A 81 -15.08 8.10 -8.68
N ILE A 82 -16.26 8.66 -8.97
CA ILE A 82 -17.53 7.96 -9.17
C ILE A 82 -17.50 7.20 -10.50
#